data_AF-A0A3Q9FRD4-F1
#
_entry.id   AF-A0A3Q9FRD4-F1
#
_cell.length_a   1.000
_cell.length_b   1.000
_cell.length_c   1.000
_cell.angle_alpha   90.00
_cell.angle_beta   90.00
_cell.angle_gamma   90.00
#
_symmetry.space_group_name_H-M   'P 1'
#
loop_
_entity.id
_entity.type
_entity.pdbx_description
1 polymer ?
#
loop_
_entity_poly.entity_id
_entity_poly.type
_entity_poly.pdbx_seq_one_letter_code
_entity_poly.pdbx_strand_id
1 'polypeptide(L)'
;MLFEKNEKKAVVKVVNDMMLSDGVIDVQEVVYLSLLKKKFKFDDKFIEESKKLTTSDSVSILKGMPDQKKEWVMKILFEMANVDNDFDANEKILLENIRVLIDYKG
;
A
#
# COMPACT_ATOMS: atom_id res chain seq x y z
N MET A 1 -8.27 -14.81 6.29
CA MET A 1 -7.56 -13.54 6.54
C MET A 1 -6.33 -13.55 5.67
N LEU A 2 -6.17 -12.58 4.76
CA LEU A 2 -5.11 -12.62 3.73
C LEU A 2 -3.74 -12.15 4.25
N PHE A 3 -3.72 -11.32 5.30
CA PHE A 3 -2.51 -10.77 5.91
C PHE A 3 -2.53 -10.92 7.43
N GLU A 4 -1.37 -11.22 8.01
CA GLU A 4 -1.10 -11.15 9.44
C GLU A 4 -1.03 -9.69 9.90
N LYS A 5 -0.94 -9.47 11.23
CA LYS A 5 -0.96 -8.11 11.80
C LYS A 5 0.19 -7.24 11.26
N ASN A 6 1.42 -7.77 11.20
CA ASN A 6 2.59 -7.02 10.74
C ASN A 6 2.57 -6.81 9.23
N GLU A 7 2.17 -7.82 8.46
CA GLU A 7 1.94 -7.70 7.01
C GLU A 7 0.89 -6.61 6.72
N LYS A 8 -0.23 -6.61 7.45
CA LYS A 8 -1.27 -5.59 7.31
C LYS A 8 -0.73 -4.19 7.64
N LYS A 9 0.09 -4.04 8.68
CA LYS A 9 0.73 -2.75 9.00
C LYS A 9 1.65 -2.29 7.87
N ALA A 10 2.45 -3.19 7.31
CA ALA A 10 3.33 -2.86 6.19
C ALA A 10 2.53 -2.44 4.94
N VAL A 11 1.44 -3.15 4.61
CA VAL A 11 0.54 -2.78 3.51
C VAL A 11 -0.07 -1.40 3.73
N VAL A 12 -0.63 -1.13 4.91
CA VAL A 12 -1.24 0.17 5.24
C VAL A 12 -0.21 1.29 5.20
N LYS A 13 1.03 1.04 5.66
CA LYS A 13 2.13 2.01 5.58
C LYS A 13 2.45 2.38 4.14
N VAL A 14 2.62 1.39 3.26
CA VAL A 14 2.99 1.63 1.85
C VAL A 14 1.85 2.31 1.08
N VAL A 15 0.60 1.93 1.33
CA VAL A 15 -0.58 2.63 0.80
C VAL A 15 -0.60 4.09 1.25
N ASN A 16 -0.40 4.35 2.55
CA ASN A 16 -0.38 5.71 3.08
C ASN A 16 0.82 6.52 2.55
N ASP A 17 1.97 5.91 2.33
CA ASP A 17 3.13 6.59 1.76
C ASP A 17 2.91 6.94 0.28
N MET A 18 2.22 6.07 -0.45
CA MET A 18 1.83 6.32 -1.85
C MET A 18 0.90 7.54 -1.95
N MET A 19 -0.10 7.64 -1.06
CA MET A 19 -1.06 8.76 -1.01
C MET A 19 -0.41 10.11 -0.71
N LEU A 20 0.79 10.09 -0.12
CA LEU A 20 1.49 11.31 0.30
C LEU A 20 2.68 11.63 -0.62
N SER A 21 2.92 10.80 -1.64
CA SER A 21 4.15 10.85 -2.42
C SER A 21 4.22 12.04 -3.39
N ASP A 22 3.08 12.49 -3.90
CA ASP A 22 2.92 13.66 -4.77
C ASP A 22 2.61 14.96 -4.00
N GLY A 23 2.33 14.85 -2.69
CA GLY A 23 1.97 15.95 -1.81
C GLY A 23 0.52 16.44 -1.96
N VAL A 24 -0.32 15.74 -2.72
CA VAL A 24 -1.73 16.09 -2.97
C VAL A 24 -2.61 14.89 -2.66
N ILE A 25 -3.41 14.98 -1.59
CA ILE A 25 -4.37 13.92 -1.27
C ILE A 25 -5.65 14.16 -2.05
N ASP A 26 -6.03 13.25 -2.96
CA ASP A 26 -7.33 13.29 -3.63
C ASP A 26 -8.43 12.68 -2.72
N VAL A 27 -9.62 13.28 -2.75
CA VAL A 27 -10.87 12.73 -2.21
C VAL A 27 -11.07 11.27 -2.62
N GLN A 28 -10.69 10.92 -3.85
CA GLN A 28 -10.80 9.56 -4.39
C GLN A 28 -9.92 8.55 -3.65
N GLU A 29 -8.68 8.92 -3.32
CA GLU A 29 -7.78 8.09 -2.51
C GLU A 29 -8.29 7.93 -1.07
N VAL A 30 -8.86 8.99 -0.49
CA VAL A 30 -9.49 8.95 0.84
C VAL A 30 -10.68 7.99 0.85
N VAL A 31 -11.48 7.98 -0.22
CA VAL A 31 -12.59 7.04 -0.41
C VAL A 31 -12.04 5.61 -0.51
N TYR A 32 -10.99 5.37 -1.30
CA TYR A 32 -10.36 4.07 -1.41
C TYR A 32 -9.79 3.57 -0.08
N LEU A 33 -9.08 4.42 0.67
CA LEU A 33 -8.59 4.11 2.01
C LEU A 33 -9.74 3.74 2.97
N SER A 34 -10.89 4.42 2.85
CA SER A 34 -12.09 4.09 3.62
C SER A 34 -12.67 2.72 3.26
N LEU A 35 -12.57 2.30 2.00
CA LEU A 35 -12.92 0.94 1.58
C LEU A 35 -11.92 -0.10 2.11
N LEU A 36 -10.63 0.21 2.10
CA LEU A 36 -9.60 -0.65 2.69
C LEU A 36 -9.80 -0.84 4.19
N LYS A 37 -10.10 0.22 4.94
CA LYS A 37 -10.46 0.17 6.37
C LYS A 37 -11.56 -0.85 6.63
N LYS A 38 -12.63 -0.82 5.81
CA LYS A 38 -13.76 -1.78 5.90
C LYS A 38 -13.33 -3.20 5.50
N LYS A 39 -12.65 -3.36 4.37
CA LYS A 39 -12.23 -4.66 3.80
C LYS A 39 -11.28 -5.41 4.73
N PHE A 40 -10.31 -4.70 5.30
CA PHE A 40 -9.27 -5.25 6.15
C PHE A 40 -9.53 -5.04 7.64
N LYS A 41 -10.67 -4.45 8.03
CA LYS A 41 -11.08 -4.21 9.43
C LYS A 41 -9.98 -3.51 10.23
N PHE A 42 -9.56 -2.33 9.76
CA PHE A 42 -8.65 -1.44 10.49
C PHE A 42 -9.21 -0.03 10.56
N ASP A 43 -8.72 0.76 11.50
CA ASP A 43 -9.17 2.12 11.80
C ASP A 43 -8.00 3.12 11.71
N ASP A 44 -8.27 4.40 11.98
CA ASP A 44 -7.25 5.46 11.98
C ASP A 44 -6.14 5.21 13.00
N LYS A 45 -6.46 4.60 14.15
CA LYS A 45 -5.45 4.22 15.14
C LYS A 45 -4.46 3.21 14.56
N PHE A 46 -4.94 2.25 13.77
CA PHE A 46 -4.09 1.29 13.09
C PHE A 46 -3.19 1.95 12.03
N ILE A 47 -3.70 2.98 11.33
CA ILE A 47 -2.90 3.79 10.40
C ILE A 47 -1.77 4.50 11.18
N GLU A 48 -2.08 5.17 12.28
CA GLU A 48 -1.07 5.83 13.13
C GLU A 48 -0.04 4.83 13.69
N GLU A 49 -0.47 3.62 14.03
CA GLU A 49 0.47 2.56 14.41
C GLU A 49 1.34 2.09 13.25
N SER A 50 0.81 2.05 12.02
CA SER A 50 1.58 1.65 10.83
C SER A 50 2.64 2.68 10.45
N LYS A 51 2.38 3.97 10.67
CA LYS A 51 3.33 5.07 10.45
C LYS A 51 4.62 4.95 11.28
N LYS A 52 4.58 4.16 12.36
CA LYS A 52 5.75 3.89 13.21
C LYS A 52 6.73 2.88 12.56
N LEU A 53 6.31 2.13 11.55
CA LEU A 53 7.22 1.30 10.76
C LEU A 53 8.08 2.20 9.88
N THR A 54 9.37 1.90 9.82
CA THR A 54 10.21 2.52 8.79
C THR A 54 9.83 1.96 7.41
N THR A 55 10.14 2.70 6.35
CA THR A 55 9.98 2.22 4.98
C THR A 55 10.79 0.94 4.76
N SER A 56 11.99 0.86 5.33
CA SER A 56 12.86 -0.34 5.27
C SER A 56 12.21 -1.56 5.94
N ASP A 57 11.61 -1.40 7.12
CA ASP A 57 10.90 -2.49 7.81
C ASP A 57 9.70 -2.95 7.00
N SER A 58 8.95 -2.01 6.44
CA SER A 58 7.77 -2.29 5.63
C SER A 58 8.16 -3.10 4.39
N VAL A 59 9.20 -2.68 3.66
CA VAL A 59 9.74 -3.42 2.50
C VAL A 59 10.20 -4.82 2.91
N SER A 60 10.91 -4.94 4.04
CA SER A 60 11.40 -6.24 4.53
C SER A 60 10.26 -7.20 4.85
N ILE A 61 9.20 -6.71 5.50
CA ILE A 61 7.99 -7.49 5.79
C ILE A 61 7.31 -7.92 4.49
N LEU A 62 7.11 -6.99 3.54
CA LEU A 62 6.43 -7.29 2.29
C LEU A 62 7.23 -8.27 1.42
N LYS A 63 8.55 -8.13 1.36
CA LYS A 63 9.46 -9.03 0.65
C LYS A 63 9.42 -10.46 1.19
N GLY A 64 9.24 -10.61 2.51
CA GLY A 64 9.13 -11.90 3.18
C GLY A 64 7.79 -12.62 2.99
N MET A 65 6.80 -11.98 2.36
CA MET A 65 5.49 -12.60 2.12
C MET A 65 5.55 -13.62 0.96
N PRO A 66 4.64 -14.60 0.92
CA PRO A 66 4.45 -15.44 -0.28
C PRO A 66 4.01 -14.62 -1.49
N ASP A 67 4.35 -15.07 -2.70
CA ASP A 67 4.06 -14.34 -3.94
C ASP A 67 2.58 -14.03 -4.13
N GLN A 68 1.68 -14.91 -3.72
CA GLN A 68 0.24 -14.65 -3.73
C GLN A 68 -0.13 -13.40 -2.92
N LYS A 69 0.49 -13.19 -1.75
CA LYS A 69 0.24 -11.99 -0.93
C LYS A 69 0.88 -10.75 -1.56
N LYS A 70 2.07 -10.88 -2.17
CA LYS A 70 2.72 -9.79 -2.91
C LYS A 70 1.85 -9.33 -4.09
N GLU A 71 1.29 -10.27 -4.84
CA GLU A 71 0.33 -9.98 -5.92
C GLU A 71 -0.87 -9.17 -5.40
N TRP A 72 -1.43 -9.56 -4.24
CA TRP A 72 -2.51 -8.79 -3.62
C TRP A 72 -2.09 -7.37 -3.23
N VAL A 73 -0.87 -7.18 -2.75
CA VAL A 73 -0.35 -5.84 -2.46
C VAL A 73 -0.21 -5.01 -3.73
N MET A 74 0.35 -5.58 -4.81
CA MET A 74 0.46 -4.88 -6.09
C MET A 74 -0.91 -4.50 -6.65
N LYS A 75 -1.92 -5.36 -6.51
CA LYS A 75 -3.30 -5.04 -6.91
C LYS A 75 -3.88 -3.88 -6.10
N ILE A 76 -3.68 -3.87 -4.78
CA ILE A 76 -4.16 -2.78 -3.92
C ILE A 76 -3.49 -1.45 -4.32
N LEU A 77 -2.18 -1.45 -4.53
CA LEU A 77 -1.44 -0.25 -4.92
C LEU A 77 -1.84 0.23 -6.32
N PHE A 78 -2.04 -0.70 -7.26
CA PHE A 78 -2.51 -0.36 -8.60
C PHE A 78 -3.93 0.21 -8.60
N GLU A 79 -4.86 -0.42 -7.87
CA GLU A 79 -6.23 0.08 -7.72
C GLU A 79 -6.24 1.47 -7.08
N MET A 80 -5.37 1.72 -6.10
CA MET A 80 -5.25 3.00 -5.42
C MET A 80 -4.69 4.10 -6.34
N ALA A 81 -3.66 3.79 -7.12
CA ALA A 81 -3.02 4.74 -8.03
C ALA A 81 -3.85 5.07 -9.28
N ASN A 82 -4.94 4.33 -9.52
CA ASN A 82 -5.77 4.48 -10.70
C ASN A 82 -7.24 4.72 -10.33
N VAL A 83 -7.52 5.25 -9.12
CA VAL A 83 -8.91 5.47 -8.66
C VAL A 83 -9.61 6.53 -9.52
N ASP A 84 -8.89 7.54 -9.98
CA ASP A 84 -9.37 8.65 -10.80
C ASP A 84 -9.20 8.42 -12.31
N ASN A 85 -8.66 7.26 -12.70
CA ASN A 85 -8.30 6.91 -14.06
C ASN A 85 -7.18 7.81 -14.67
N ASP A 86 -6.44 8.54 -13.83
CA ASP A 86 -5.31 9.40 -14.18
C ASP A 86 -4.02 8.88 -13.53
N PHE A 87 -3.58 7.72 -13.98
CA PHE A 87 -2.38 7.08 -13.45
C PHE A 87 -1.11 7.86 -13.86
N ASP A 88 -0.61 8.71 -12.97
CA ASP A 88 0.50 9.62 -13.24
C ASP A 88 1.83 8.84 -13.39
N ALA A 89 2.78 9.44 -14.11
CA ALA A 89 4.14 8.91 -14.26
C ALA A 89 4.84 8.71 -12.90
N ASN A 90 4.59 9.57 -11.91
CA ASN A 90 5.20 9.44 -10.58
C ASN A 90 4.69 8.21 -9.83
N GLU A 91 3.37 7.96 -9.88
CA GLU A 91 2.76 6.80 -9.24
C GLU A 91 3.18 5.48 -9.91
N LYS A 92 3.31 5.48 -11.24
CA LYS A 92 3.88 4.35 -12.01
C LYS A 92 5.28 4.02 -11.54
N ILE A 93 6.15 5.03 -11.41
CA ILE A 93 7.53 4.84 -10.94
C ILE A 93 7.52 4.30 -9.52
N LEU A 94 6.67 4.83 -8.64
CA LEU A 94 6.59 4.38 -7.26
C LEU A 94 6.11 2.92 -7.17
N LEU A 95 5.11 2.55 -7.95
CA LEU A 95 4.58 1.18 -8.01
C LEU A 95 5.65 0.20 -8.54
N GLU A 96 6.40 0.57 -9.57
CA GLU A 96 7.52 -0.23 -10.08
C GLU A 96 8.66 -0.36 -9.07
N ASN A 97 8.99 0.73 -8.36
CA ASN A 97 10.00 0.69 -7.30
C ASN A 97 9.59 -0.27 -6.18
N ILE A 98 8.33 -0.23 -5.75
CA ILE A 98 7.80 -1.16 -4.75
C ILE A 98 7.87 -2.60 -5.26
N ARG A 99 7.47 -2.85 -6.51
CA ARG A 99 7.55 -4.19 -7.15
C ARG A 99 8.94 -4.78 -7.08
N VAL A 100 9.95 -3.99 -7.47
CA VAL A 100 11.36 -4.39 -7.43
C VAL A 100 11.84 -4.63 -6.00
N LEU A 101 11.49 -3.74 -5.07
CA LEU A 101 11.92 -3.82 -3.67
C LEU A 101 11.37 -5.06 -2.95
N ILE A 102 10.15 -5.47 -3.24
CA ILE A 102 9.53 -6.67 -2.65
C ILE A 102 9.88 -7.98 -3.38
N ASP A 103 10.72 -7.90 -4.42
CA ASP A 103 11.11 -9.04 -5.27
C ASP A 103 9.87 -9.79 -5.80
N TYR A 104 8.93 -9.05 -6.40
CA TYR A 104 7.75 -9.62 -7.05
C TYR A 104 7.92 -9.55 -8.57
N LYS A 105 7.91 -10.71 -9.23
CA LYS A 105 8.22 -10.81 -10.67
C LYS A 105 7.03 -10.65 -11.61
N GLY A 106 5.79 -10.69 -11.08
CA GLY A 106 4.56 -10.59 -11.88
C GLY A 106 4.29 -11.86 -12.66
#